data_AF-A0A382BT30-F1
#
_entry.id   AF-A0A382BT30-F1
#
_cell.length_a   1.000
_cell.length_b   1.000
_cell.length_c   1.000
_cell.angle_alpha   90.00
_cell.angle_beta   90.00
_cell.angle_gamma   90.00
#
_symmetry.space_group_name_H-M   'P 1'
#
loop_
_entity.id
_entity.type
_entity.pdbx_description
1 polymer ?
#
loop_
_entity_poly.entity_id
_entity_poly.type
_entity_poly.pdbx_seq_one_letter_code
_entity_poly.pdbx_strand_id
1 'polypeptide(L)'
;GFDDAAWPSGKALLANESSPMPAPLNTPLALGPRTFYFRTRFEWNGEAPPTRLQLWAIVDDGAILYLNGKEILRIGMLPDIAPYHEMLAGRNIINATLEGPFTIDLALLKPGENLLAAEVHQVSGNSSDIAFGLRLEAKTVSSGGSPGLVINELLADNRSFASSGGNYPDWLELYNPHPDPINLSGIGLSDSSDSPHRYAFPDGSFIASGGYTVVECNPDKPASATNTGFGLKASGDALYLYDSQARGAALLDGIVFGFQSPDLALGRTPLATGVWWPSEPTPGAANKPLSPGDSAKLRINEWMANPQKGDDWFELHNPAGQPIALGGFFLSDDPANPTLHRLPAHSYIGGSFFAYRKIIADGQPERGADHVSFKLRASGESIALRDPNGFLIDEVTFNRQSKAVSEGRFPDGADAYARFPTLGTPGAPNRLDLNLNGLPDDWENAHGLLPDDPDAALLDTDGDGLTNLAEYFAGTDPADGASHLALESITVTGDTVLLEFMAHAGIAYRLQARDDLAKGKWSTVGRLEPRPTSGFVKLPEFLPGSQQARYYRVEVRKP
;
A
#
# COMPACT_ATOMS: atom_id res chain seq x y z
N GLY A 1 2.89 46.58 -0.89
CA GLY A 1 1.99 45.44 -1.18
C GLY A 1 0.72 45.97 -1.80
N PHE A 2 -0.08 45.10 -2.40
CA PHE A 2 -1.44 45.41 -2.82
C PHE A 2 -2.33 45.65 -1.58
N ASP A 3 -3.27 46.59 -1.64
CA ASP A 3 -4.25 46.83 -0.57
C ASP A 3 -5.50 46.00 -0.82
N ASP A 4 -5.73 45.09 0.10
CA ASP A 4 -6.65 43.96 0.06
C ASP A 4 -7.50 43.94 1.34
N ALA A 5 -7.57 45.07 2.06
CA ALA A 5 -8.42 45.26 3.22
C ALA A 5 -9.92 45.10 2.89
N ALA A 6 -10.30 45.30 1.62
CA ALA A 6 -11.66 45.13 1.13
C ALA A 6 -12.00 43.70 0.69
N TRP A 7 -11.04 42.75 0.72
CA TRP A 7 -11.31 41.39 0.30
C TRP A 7 -12.23 40.66 1.28
N PRO A 8 -13.21 39.89 0.78
CA PRO A 8 -13.99 39.00 1.64
C PRO A 8 -13.10 37.92 2.25
N SER A 9 -13.49 37.40 3.42
CA SER A 9 -12.80 36.32 4.10
C SER A 9 -13.75 35.16 4.37
N GLY A 10 -13.19 33.94 4.41
CA GLY A 10 -13.93 32.71 4.63
C GLY A 10 -12.99 31.56 4.96
N LYS A 11 -13.52 30.49 5.54
CA LYS A 11 -12.74 29.28 5.81
C LYS A 11 -12.62 28.46 4.54
N ALA A 12 -11.41 27.96 4.26
CA ALA A 12 -11.25 26.89 3.28
C ALA A 12 -12.00 25.62 3.76
N LEU A 13 -12.50 24.75 2.89
CA LEU A 13 -12.42 24.77 1.43
C LEU A 13 -13.30 25.89 0.81
N LEU A 14 -12.72 26.65 -0.13
CA LEU A 14 -13.42 27.69 -0.90
C LEU A 14 -13.69 27.17 -2.30
N ALA A 15 -14.95 27.08 -2.72
CA ALA A 15 -15.26 26.50 -4.02
C ALA A 15 -16.59 26.98 -4.61
N ASN A 16 -16.71 26.90 -5.93
CA ASN A 16 -17.98 26.69 -6.60
C ASN A 16 -17.88 25.35 -7.32
N GLU A 17 -18.32 24.29 -6.65
CA GLU A 17 -18.22 22.92 -7.11
C GLU A 17 -19.48 22.16 -6.69
N SER A 18 -19.98 21.32 -7.59
CA SER A 18 -21.15 20.45 -7.36
C SER A 18 -20.77 18.99 -7.10
N SER A 19 -19.56 18.60 -7.49
CA SER A 19 -18.99 17.29 -7.24
C SER A 19 -18.56 17.09 -5.77
N PRO A 20 -18.47 15.83 -5.30
CA PRO A 20 -17.96 15.52 -3.96
C PRO A 20 -16.53 16.03 -3.77
N MET A 21 -16.29 16.78 -2.70
CA MET A 21 -14.98 17.36 -2.39
C MET A 21 -14.23 16.61 -1.28
N PRO A 22 -12.88 16.60 -1.30
CA PRO A 22 -12.06 15.93 -0.28
C PRO A 22 -12.20 16.50 1.14
N ALA A 23 -12.85 17.66 1.29
CA ALA A 23 -13.14 18.31 2.55
C ALA A 23 -14.49 19.05 2.46
N PRO A 24 -15.17 19.33 3.60
CA PRO A 24 -16.40 20.11 3.59
C PRO A 24 -16.23 21.49 2.93
N LEU A 25 -17.13 21.82 2.01
CA LEU A 25 -17.20 23.14 1.39
C LEU A 25 -17.68 24.15 2.43
N ASN A 26 -16.81 25.08 2.81
CA ASN A 26 -17.06 26.04 3.89
C ASN A 26 -17.36 27.44 3.36
N THR A 27 -16.80 27.82 2.21
CA THR A 27 -17.02 29.14 1.61
C THR A 27 -17.38 29.00 0.14
N PRO A 28 -18.61 29.32 -0.28
CA PRO A 28 -18.97 29.33 -1.69
C PRO A 28 -18.27 30.48 -2.42
N LEU A 29 -17.80 30.23 -3.64
CA LEU A 29 -17.22 31.23 -4.54
C LEU A 29 -18.19 31.55 -5.69
N ALA A 30 -18.02 32.74 -6.29
CA ALA A 30 -18.68 33.09 -7.54
C ALA A 30 -17.69 32.94 -8.70
N LEU A 31 -18.15 32.35 -9.81
CA LEU A 31 -17.36 32.23 -11.03
C LEU A 31 -17.27 33.58 -11.76
N GLY A 32 -16.33 33.68 -12.70
CA GLY A 32 -16.20 34.82 -13.60
C GLY A 32 -14.75 35.18 -13.90
N PRO A 33 -13.87 35.32 -12.91
CA PRO A 33 -12.45 35.56 -13.14
C PRO A 33 -11.74 34.32 -13.71
N ARG A 34 -10.70 34.55 -14.53
CA ARG A 34 -9.72 33.51 -14.91
C ARG A 34 -8.71 33.22 -13.81
N THR A 35 -8.47 34.20 -12.96
CA THR A 35 -7.55 34.10 -11.83
C THR A 35 -8.23 34.56 -10.56
N PHE A 36 -8.20 33.70 -9.55
CA PHE A 36 -8.66 34.00 -8.19
C PHE A 36 -7.45 34.22 -7.30
N TYR A 37 -7.48 35.28 -6.50
CA TYR A 37 -6.40 35.58 -5.56
C TYR A 37 -6.84 35.31 -4.13
N PHE A 38 -6.01 34.59 -3.40
CA PHE A 38 -6.23 34.26 -2.00
C PHE A 38 -5.01 34.63 -1.18
N ARG A 39 -5.24 34.90 0.10
CA ARG A 39 -4.15 35.11 1.05
C ARG A 39 -4.61 34.80 2.46
N THR A 40 -3.67 34.42 3.30
CA THR A 40 -3.85 34.30 4.73
C THR A 40 -2.57 34.70 5.47
N ARG A 41 -2.72 35.06 6.73
CA ARG A 41 -1.61 35.42 7.61
C ARG A 41 -1.53 34.41 8.73
N PHE A 42 -0.31 34.06 9.12
CA PHE A 42 -0.06 33.22 10.29
C PHE A 42 1.15 33.75 11.05
N GLU A 43 1.11 33.59 12.37
CA GLU A 43 2.21 33.99 13.25
C GLU A 43 3.16 32.82 13.47
N TRP A 44 4.47 33.08 13.43
CA TRP A 44 5.49 32.15 13.90
C TRP A 44 6.36 32.87 14.94
N ASN A 45 6.35 32.39 16.18
CA ASN A 45 7.02 33.05 17.30
C ASN A 45 8.57 33.06 17.22
N GLY A 46 9.16 32.38 16.23
CA GLY A 46 10.62 32.33 16.02
C GLY A 46 11.36 31.37 16.95
N GLU A 47 10.67 30.67 17.86
CA GLU A 47 11.27 29.65 18.69
C GLU A 47 11.45 28.37 17.86
N ALA A 48 12.69 27.87 17.81
CA ALA A 48 13.14 26.67 17.08
C ALA A 48 12.51 26.51 15.67
N PRO A 49 13.21 26.94 14.58
CA PRO A 49 12.68 26.75 13.23
C PRO A 49 12.24 25.31 13.01
N PRO A 50 11.04 25.09 12.43
CA PRO A 50 10.55 23.74 12.24
C PRO A 50 11.56 22.95 11.40
N THR A 51 11.72 21.67 11.72
CA THR A 51 12.60 20.75 10.97
C THR A 51 12.09 20.50 9.55
N ARG A 52 10.79 20.73 9.32
CA ARG A 52 10.16 20.61 8.01
C ARG A 52 8.92 21.49 7.95
N LEU A 53 8.66 22.08 6.79
CA LEU A 53 7.42 22.78 6.48
C LEU A 53 6.80 22.10 5.25
N GLN A 54 5.60 21.55 5.39
CA GLN A 54 4.90 20.80 4.33
C GLN A 54 3.57 21.44 4.00
N LEU A 55 3.23 21.48 2.72
CA LEU A 55 2.01 22.06 2.19
C LEU A 55 1.21 20.99 1.44
N TRP A 56 -0.10 20.97 1.66
CA TRP A 56 -1.06 20.27 0.82
C TRP A 56 -2.02 21.29 0.23
N ALA A 57 -2.51 21.01 -0.97
CA ALA A 57 -3.42 21.88 -1.69
C ALA A 57 -4.55 21.09 -2.32
N ILE A 58 -5.77 21.62 -2.26
CA ILE A 58 -6.85 21.24 -3.17
C ILE A 58 -6.90 22.38 -4.17
N VAL A 59 -6.54 22.09 -5.41
CA VAL A 59 -6.52 23.05 -6.51
C VAL A 59 -7.32 22.43 -7.64
N ASP A 60 -8.13 23.26 -8.25
CA ASP A 60 -8.76 22.98 -9.52
C ASP A 60 -7.70 22.91 -10.64
N ASP A 61 -7.79 23.74 -11.67
CA ASP A 61 -6.88 23.66 -12.80
C ASP A 61 -5.41 23.97 -12.46
N GLY A 62 -5.10 25.13 -11.89
CA GLY A 62 -3.71 25.46 -11.55
C GLY A 62 -3.57 26.54 -10.48
N ALA A 63 -2.43 26.56 -9.79
CA ALA A 63 -2.13 27.56 -8.79
C ALA A 63 -0.63 27.91 -8.73
N ILE A 64 -0.34 29.14 -8.33
CA ILE A 64 1.00 29.61 -7.97
C ILE A 64 0.92 30.12 -6.53
N LEU A 65 1.83 29.64 -5.69
CA LEU A 65 1.84 29.89 -4.25
C LEU A 65 3.05 30.72 -3.88
N TYR A 66 2.86 31.62 -2.91
CA TYR A 66 3.87 32.53 -2.43
C TYR A 66 3.90 32.55 -0.90
N LEU A 67 5.10 32.48 -0.34
CA LEU A 67 5.35 32.73 1.08
C LEU A 67 6.21 33.97 1.22
N ASN A 68 5.71 34.96 1.95
CA ASN A 68 6.39 36.22 2.22
C ASN A 68 6.90 36.94 0.95
N GLY A 69 6.15 36.82 -0.14
CA GLY A 69 6.44 37.44 -1.43
C GLY A 69 7.40 36.65 -2.34
N LYS A 70 7.88 35.48 -1.92
CA LYS A 70 8.65 34.57 -2.78
C LYS A 70 7.76 33.44 -3.26
N GLU A 71 7.81 33.15 -4.55
CA GLU A 71 7.16 31.97 -5.14
C GLU A 71 7.74 30.69 -4.51
N ILE A 72 6.86 29.79 -4.06
CA ILE A 72 7.24 28.53 -3.38
C ILE A 72 6.81 27.28 -4.14
N LEU A 73 5.77 27.37 -4.97
CA LEU A 73 5.20 26.21 -5.66
C LEU A 73 4.33 26.64 -6.83
N ARG A 74 4.42 25.89 -7.93
CA ARG A 74 3.48 25.89 -9.06
C ARG A 74 2.80 24.52 -9.14
N ILE A 75 1.47 24.51 -9.18
CA ILE A 75 0.65 23.31 -9.35
C ILE A 75 -0.13 23.50 -10.64
N GLY A 76 0.04 22.64 -11.64
CA GLY A 76 -0.69 22.75 -12.89
C GLY A 76 -0.42 24.03 -13.72
N MET A 77 0.67 24.76 -13.42
CA MET A 77 1.05 26.00 -14.12
C MET A 77 2.34 25.81 -14.91
N LEU A 78 2.47 26.51 -16.04
CA LEU A 78 3.69 26.46 -16.86
C LEU A 78 4.91 27.00 -16.07
N PRO A 79 6.08 26.33 -16.16
CA PRO A 79 7.31 26.83 -15.55
C PRO A 79 7.87 28.04 -16.31
N ASP A 80 8.74 28.80 -15.65
CA ASP A 80 9.57 29.88 -16.24
C ASP A 80 8.82 31.04 -16.92
N ILE A 81 7.52 31.18 -16.67
CA ILE A 81 6.69 32.30 -17.17
C ILE A 81 6.29 33.18 -15.99
N ALA A 82 6.57 34.48 -16.10
CA ALA A 82 6.11 35.48 -15.15
C ALA A 82 4.57 35.49 -15.10
N PRO A 83 3.96 35.37 -13.90
CA PRO A 83 2.53 35.28 -13.79
C PRO A 83 1.83 36.60 -14.12
N TYR A 84 0.63 36.50 -14.68
CA TYR A 84 -0.25 37.61 -15.01
C TYR A 84 -1.71 37.18 -14.91
N HIS A 85 -2.62 38.13 -14.71
CA HIS A 85 -4.03 37.85 -14.34
C HIS A 85 -4.89 37.16 -15.40
N GLU A 86 -4.40 37.03 -16.64
CA GLU A 86 -5.08 36.31 -17.73
C GLU A 86 -4.41 34.96 -18.03
N MET A 87 -3.36 34.60 -17.28
CA MET A 87 -2.63 33.35 -17.46
C MET A 87 -3.58 32.17 -17.20
N LEU A 88 -3.55 31.19 -18.10
CA LEU A 88 -4.34 29.96 -17.98
C LEU A 88 -3.50 28.87 -17.34
N ALA A 89 -4.17 27.97 -16.64
CA ALA A 89 -3.56 26.73 -16.17
C ALA A 89 -3.14 25.82 -17.35
N GLY A 90 -2.10 25.02 -17.13
CA GLY A 90 -1.57 24.06 -18.10
C GLY A 90 -2.22 22.67 -18.03
N ARG A 91 -3.12 22.44 -17.08
CA ARG A 91 -3.91 21.21 -16.93
C ARG A 91 -5.39 21.55 -16.73
N ASN A 92 -6.25 20.62 -17.11
CA ASN A 92 -7.70 20.68 -16.88
C ASN A 92 -8.05 19.65 -15.81
N ILE A 93 -8.57 20.07 -14.67
CA ILE A 93 -8.98 19.21 -13.57
C ILE A 93 -10.50 19.14 -13.53
N ILE A 94 -11.04 17.93 -13.60
CA ILE A 94 -12.50 17.71 -13.56
C ILE A 94 -13.01 17.71 -12.11
N ASN A 95 -12.20 17.19 -11.18
CA ASN A 95 -12.53 17.14 -9.75
C ASN A 95 -11.25 17.36 -8.95
N ALA A 96 -11.18 18.47 -8.22
CA ALA A 96 -10.02 18.81 -7.42
C ALA A 96 -9.82 17.81 -6.26
N THR A 97 -8.63 17.23 -6.18
CA THR A 97 -8.23 16.30 -5.10
C THR A 97 -7.16 16.93 -4.22
N LEU A 98 -6.85 16.29 -3.08
CA LEU A 98 -5.77 16.74 -2.21
C LEU A 98 -4.40 16.37 -2.81
N GLU A 99 -3.62 17.38 -3.15
CA GLU A 99 -2.24 17.25 -3.65
C GLU A 99 -1.21 17.59 -2.55
N GLY A 100 -0.06 16.94 -2.61
CA GLY A 100 1.04 17.09 -1.65
C GLY A 100 1.42 15.77 -0.97
N PRO A 101 2.29 15.81 0.07
CA PRO A 101 2.92 17.01 0.62
C PRO A 101 3.99 17.62 -0.28
N PHE A 102 4.00 18.95 -0.39
CA PHE A 102 5.07 19.74 -0.98
C PHE A 102 5.96 20.31 0.12
N THR A 103 7.27 20.13 0.00
CA THR A 103 8.22 20.68 0.99
C THR A 103 8.52 22.14 0.69
N ILE A 104 8.41 23.00 1.70
CA ILE A 104 8.64 24.44 1.58
C ILE A 104 9.98 24.80 2.24
N ASP A 105 10.74 25.68 1.60
CA ASP A 105 12.01 26.18 2.11
C ASP A 105 11.80 26.94 3.42
N LEU A 106 12.40 26.42 4.50
CA LEU A 106 12.34 26.97 5.84
C LEU A 106 12.93 28.37 5.94
N ALA A 107 13.88 28.72 5.06
CA ALA A 107 14.50 30.04 5.03
C ALA A 107 13.50 31.16 4.66
N LEU A 108 12.30 30.80 4.21
CA LEU A 108 11.24 31.75 3.87
C LEU A 108 10.36 32.12 5.06
N LEU A 109 10.39 31.36 6.15
CA LEU A 109 9.70 31.72 7.39
C LEU A 109 10.41 32.87 8.08
N LYS A 110 9.63 33.81 8.61
CA LYS A 110 10.13 34.97 9.37
C LYS A 110 9.52 34.95 10.77
N PRO A 111 10.29 35.25 11.81
CA PRO A 111 9.71 35.50 13.13
C PRO A 111 8.65 36.59 13.06
N GLY A 112 7.52 36.37 13.72
CA GLY A 112 6.30 37.18 13.64
C GLY A 112 5.37 36.76 12.50
N GLU A 113 4.71 37.75 11.92
CA GLU A 113 3.69 37.54 10.89
C GLU A 113 4.30 37.05 9.57
N ASN A 114 3.70 36.00 9.01
CA ASN A 114 3.99 35.44 7.70
C ASN A 114 2.76 35.55 6.79
N LEU A 115 2.97 35.90 5.53
CA LEU A 115 1.93 36.02 4.51
C LEU A 115 2.04 34.84 3.54
N LEU A 116 1.00 34.00 3.49
CA LEU A 116 0.82 33.00 2.45
C LEU A 116 -0.19 33.55 1.43
N ALA A 117 0.18 33.59 0.16
CA ALA A 117 -0.68 34.05 -0.93
C ALA A 117 -0.74 33.00 -2.04
N ALA A 118 -1.84 33.00 -2.78
CA ALA A 118 -2.06 32.12 -3.91
C ALA A 118 -2.77 32.87 -5.03
N GLU A 119 -2.40 32.55 -6.26
CA GLU A 119 -3.20 32.81 -7.46
C GLU A 119 -3.63 31.46 -8.03
N VAL A 120 -4.94 31.28 -8.22
CA VAL A 120 -5.53 30.07 -8.76
C VAL A 120 -6.07 30.40 -10.14
N HIS A 121 -5.55 29.71 -11.15
CA HIS A 121 -5.80 29.94 -12.55
C HIS A 121 -6.70 28.86 -13.10
N GLN A 122 -7.67 29.28 -13.89
CA GLN A 122 -8.55 28.41 -14.65
C GLN A 122 -7.87 28.01 -15.96
N VAL A 123 -8.22 26.84 -16.51
CA VAL A 123 -7.75 26.37 -17.82
C VAL A 123 -8.41 27.13 -18.96
N SER A 124 -9.57 27.77 -18.70
CA SER A 124 -10.27 28.60 -19.67
C SER A 124 -11.05 29.76 -19.03
N GLY A 125 -11.45 30.73 -19.85
CA GLY A 125 -12.28 31.87 -19.42
C GLY A 125 -13.75 31.53 -19.11
N ASN A 126 -14.19 30.32 -19.42
CA ASN A 126 -15.56 29.85 -19.17
C ASN A 126 -15.56 28.59 -18.30
N SER A 127 -14.60 28.47 -17.37
CA SER A 127 -14.56 27.35 -16.43
C SER A 127 -15.87 27.26 -15.63
N SER A 128 -16.34 26.03 -15.40
CA SER A 128 -17.61 25.72 -14.76
C SER A 128 -17.54 25.73 -13.23
N ASP A 129 -16.33 25.76 -12.70
CA ASP A 129 -16.00 25.40 -11.34
C ASP A 129 -14.74 26.13 -10.87
N ILE A 130 -14.53 26.13 -9.56
CA ILE A 130 -13.32 26.60 -8.89
C ILE A 130 -13.24 25.90 -7.56
N ALA A 131 -12.07 25.38 -7.21
CA ALA A 131 -11.80 24.83 -5.90
C ALA A 131 -10.43 25.27 -5.39
N PHE A 132 -10.39 25.75 -4.16
CA PHE A 132 -9.14 26.11 -3.50
C PHE A 132 -9.16 25.84 -2.00
N GLY A 133 -8.17 25.07 -1.53
CA GLY A 133 -7.89 24.86 -0.13
C GLY A 133 -6.40 24.61 0.09
N LEU A 134 -5.87 25.07 1.23
CA LEU A 134 -4.49 24.83 1.63
C LEU A 134 -4.42 24.32 3.06
N ARG A 135 -3.48 23.40 3.30
CA ARG A 135 -3.03 22.97 4.63
C ARG A 135 -1.52 23.14 4.68
N LEU A 136 -1.04 23.94 5.63
CA LEU A 136 0.40 24.14 5.87
C LEU A 136 0.72 23.58 7.25
N GLU A 137 1.69 22.67 7.31
CA GLU A 137 2.12 22.02 8.54
C GLU A 137 3.60 22.26 8.81
N ALA A 138 3.90 22.72 10.02
CA ALA A 138 5.25 22.86 10.51
C ALA A 138 5.56 21.69 11.45
N LYS A 139 6.58 20.89 11.11
CA LYS A 139 7.12 19.87 12.02
C LYS A 139 8.13 20.53 12.95
N THR A 140 7.70 20.89 14.14
CA THR A 140 8.57 21.45 15.18
C THR A 140 9.24 20.34 16.00
N VAL A 141 10.38 20.66 16.60
CA VAL A 141 10.88 19.87 17.72
C VAL A 141 10.10 20.32 18.95
N SER A 142 9.29 19.44 19.53
CA SER A 142 8.49 19.75 20.72
C SER A 142 9.40 20.08 21.90
N SER A 143 9.37 21.31 22.41
CA SER A 143 9.91 21.62 23.74
C SER A 143 8.90 21.16 24.81
N GLY A 144 8.97 19.89 25.23
CA GLY A 144 8.21 19.39 26.39
C GLY A 144 7.49 18.04 26.25
N GLY A 145 7.53 17.37 25.09
CA GLY A 145 6.97 16.02 24.87
C GLY A 145 7.90 15.22 23.97
N SER A 146 8.13 13.92 24.27
CA SER A 146 9.09 12.97 23.68
C SER A 146 9.75 13.41 22.35
N PRO A 147 10.65 14.41 22.37
CA PRO A 147 11.06 15.11 21.17
C PRO A 147 12.05 14.21 20.44
N GLY A 148 11.63 13.66 19.31
CA GLY A 148 12.46 12.80 18.48
C GLY A 148 12.03 11.34 18.42
N LEU A 149 11.03 10.88 19.19
CA LEU A 149 10.48 9.54 18.95
C LEU A 149 9.91 9.46 17.53
N VAL A 150 10.38 8.50 16.74
CA VAL A 150 9.97 8.35 15.34
C VAL A 150 9.48 6.94 15.05
N ILE A 151 8.59 6.84 14.07
CA ILE A 151 8.32 5.55 13.42
C ILE A 151 9.55 5.25 12.55
N ASN A 152 10.22 4.14 12.81
CA ASN A 152 11.48 3.76 12.19
C ASN A 152 11.30 2.78 11.04
N GLU A 153 10.45 1.77 11.23
CA GLU A 153 10.27 0.67 10.30
C GLU A 153 8.84 0.13 10.45
N LEU A 154 8.27 -0.41 9.37
CA LEU A 154 7.04 -1.19 9.42
C LEU A 154 7.09 -2.34 8.41
N LEU A 155 6.39 -3.43 8.72
CA LEU A 155 6.15 -4.55 7.81
C LEU A 155 4.65 -4.84 7.82
N ALA A 156 3.96 -4.43 6.76
CA ALA A 156 2.50 -4.56 6.63
C ALA A 156 2.05 -5.76 5.76
N ASP A 157 3.01 -6.52 5.22
CA ASP A 157 2.76 -7.81 4.55
C ASP A 157 3.83 -8.80 5.03
N ASN A 158 3.68 -9.27 6.27
CA ASN A 158 4.61 -10.20 6.89
C ASN A 158 4.23 -11.65 6.58
N ARG A 159 5.10 -12.36 5.86
CA ARG A 159 4.87 -13.76 5.45
C ARG A 159 5.94 -14.71 5.99
N SER A 160 7.11 -14.22 6.39
CA SER A 160 8.20 -15.09 6.84
C SER A 160 8.86 -14.69 8.16
N PHE A 161 8.66 -13.46 8.65
CA PHE A 161 9.26 -13.02 9.91
C PHE A 161 8.37 -13.40 11.10
N ALA A 162 8.71 -14.53 11.75
CA ALA A 162 7.96 -15.06 12.87
C ALA A 162 8.11 -14.19 14.13
N SER A 163 7.00 -13.97 14.83
CA SER A 163 7.01 -13.40 16.17
C SER A 163 7.14 -14.49 17.25
N SER A 164 7.35 -14.09 18.50
CA SER A 164 7.56 -15.00 19.64
C SER A 164 6.43 -16.03 19.87
N GLY A 165 5.25 -15.81 19.26
CA GLY A 165 4.12 -16.73 19.29
C GLY A 165 3.99 -17.69 18.10
N GLY A 166 4.95 -17.73 17.17
CA GLY A 166 4.90 -18.58 15.97
C GLY A 166 4.03 -18.05 14.82
N ASN A 167 3.45 -16.86 14.97
CA ASN A 167 2.66 -16.18 13.94
C ASN A 167 3.50 -15.18 13.14
N TYR A 168 2.91 -14.65 12.06
CA TYR A 168 3.49 -13.63 11.19
C TYR A 168 2.64 -12.35 11.21
N PRO A 169 2.47 -11.68 12.37
CA PRO A 169 1.70 -10.44 12.41
C PRO A 169 2.45 -9.32 11.69
N ASP A 170 1.71 -8.33 11.20
CA ASP A 170 2.30 -7.04 10.85
C ASP A 170 3.01 -6.47 12.07
N TRP A 171 3.96 -5.58 11.87
CA TRP A 171 4.60 -4.90 12.98
C TRP A 171 5.11 -3.52 12.57
N LEU A 172 5.31 -2.69 13.58
CA LEU A 172 5.98 -1.41 13.48
C LEU A 172 7.13 -1.36 14.48
N GLU A 173 8.09 -0.50 14.21
CA GLU A 173 9.17 -0.19 15.11
C GLU A 173 9.25 1.31 15.37
N LEU A 174 9.44 1.66 16.63
CA LEU A 174 9.78 3.00 17.07
C LEU A 174 11.27 3.09 17.39
N TYR A 175 11.88 4.22 17.05
CA TYR A 175 13.27 4.53 17.38
C TYR A 175 13.37 5.79 18.23
N ASN A 176 14.23 5.73 19.25
CA ASN A 176 14.61 6.87 20.06
C ASN A 176 15.99 7.41 19.64
N PRO A 177 16.06 8.48 18.82
CA PRO A 177 17.31 9.15 18.48
C PRO A 177 17.82 10.07 19.60
N HIS A 178 17.03 10.33 20.64
CA HIS A 178 17.40 11.24 21.72
C HIS A 178 18.48 10.62 22.62
N PRO A 179 19.43 11.41 23.17
CA PRO A 179 20.46 10.93 24.10
C PRO A 179 19.93 10.46 25.47
N ASP A 180 18.62 10.60 25.72
CA ASP A 180 17.98 10.23 26.99
C ASP A 180 16.86 9.21 26.73
N PRO A 181 16.53 8.34 27.72
CA PRO A 181 15.37 7.47 27.63
C PRO A 181 14.07 8.26 27.46
N ILE A 182 13.19 7.77 26.58
CA ILE A 182 11.86 8.34 26.36
C ILE A 182 10.81 7.50 27.11
N ASN A 183 9.97 8.16 27.91
CA ASN A 183 8.78 7.55 28.50
C ASN A 183 7.66 7.45 27.45
N LEU A 184 7.22 6.21 27.20
CA LEU A 184 6.16 5.90 26.25
C LEU A 184 4.77 5.85 26.89
N SER A 185 4.65 5.88 28.22
CA SER A 185 3.36 5.75 28.92
C SER A 185 2.29 6.69 28.34
N GLY A 186 1.21 6.11 27.83
CA GLY A 186 0.09 6.82 27.23
C GLY A 186 0.32 7.38 25.82
N ILE A 187 1.51 7.25 25.23
CA ILE A 187 1.77 7.59 23.80
C ILE A 187 0.85 6.74 22.93
N GLY A 188 0.26 7.38 21.91
CA GLY A 188 -0.75 6.80 21.05
C GLY A 188 -0.19 6.26 19.73
N LEU A 189 -0.71 5.13 19.28
CA LEU A 189 -0.56 4.63 17.91
C LEU A 189 -1.93 4.46 17.26
N SER A 190 -2.03 4.78 15.97
CA SER A 190 -3.25 4.59 15.20
C SER A 190 -2.98 4.48 13.70
N ASP A 191 -3.78 3.68 13.01
CA ASP A 191 -3.89 3.65 11.55
C ASP A 191 -4.92 4.66 11.00
N SER A 192 -5.59 5.42 11.88
CA SER A 192 -6.66 6.36 11.52
C SER A 192 -6.47 7.71 12.21
N SER A 193 -6.52 8.78 11.42
CA SER A 193 -6.46 10.16 11.94
C SER A 193 -7.66 10.52 12.80
N ASP A 194 -8.79 9.83 12.64
CA ASP A 194 -10.03 10.09 13.38
C ASP A 194 -10.03 9.42 14.75
N SER A 195 -9.04 8.58 15.05
CA SER A 195 -8.91 7.84 16.30
C SER A 195 -7.45 7.83 16.75
N PRO A 196 -6.89 8.94 17.24
CA PRO A 196 -5.45 9.11 17.45
C PRO A 196 -4.81 8.15 18.48
N HIS A 197 -5.60 7.57 19.38
CA HIS A 197 -5.13 6.65 20.42
C HIS A 197 -5.85 5.30 20.36
N ARG A 198 -5.99 4.70 19.17
CA ARG A 198 -6.51 3.32 19.02
C ARG A 198 -5.71 2.33 19.87
N TYR A 199 -4.41 2.54 19.96
CA TYR A 199 -3.53 1.91 20.93
C TYR A 199 -2.87 3.00 21.79
N ALA A 200 -2.68 2.71 23.09
CA ALA A 200 -1.86 3.51 23.97
C ALA A 200 -0.87 2.61 24.73
N PHE A 201 0.39 3.01 24.77
CA PHE A 201 1.40 2.27 25.52
C PHE A 201 1.06 2.22 27.03
N PRO A 202 1.18 1.05 27.69
CA PRO A 202 0.90 0.91 29.11
C PRO A 202 1.80 1.78 30.00
N ASP A 203 1.34 2.07 31.22
CA ASP A 203 2.13 2.76 32.23
C ASP A 203 3.45 2.04 32.52
N GLY A 204 4.53 2.81 32.62
CA GLY A 204 5.88 2.29 32.84
C GLY A 204 6.63 1.89 31.58
N SER A 205 6.02 2.02 30.40
CA SER A 205 6.70 1.77 29.11
C SER A 205 7.77 2.83 28.84
N PHE A 206 8.96 2.41 28.42
CA PHE A 206 10.05 3.32 28.04
C PHE A 206 10.92 2.72 26.93
N ILE A 207 11.62 3.59 26.21
CA ILE A 207 12.63 3.24 25.22
C ILE A 207 13.96 3.90 25.62
N ALA A 208 15.04 3.13 25.65
CA ALA A 208 16.36 3.66 26.00
C ALA A 208 16.87 4.65 24.94
N SER A 209 17.86 5.47 25.29
CA SER A 209 18.59 6.30 24.32
C SER A 209 19.18 5.42 23.21
N GLY A 210 18.95 5.79 21.95
CA GLY A 210 19.37 4.99 20.79
C GLY A 210 18.68 3.62 20.68
N GLY A 211 17.64 3.38 21.50
CA GLY A 211 16.92 2.12 21.54
C GLY A 211 15.83 2.02 20.48
N TYR A 212 15.41 0.78 20.25
CA TYR A 212 14.30 0.42 19.36
C TYR A 212 13.19 -0.27 20.17
N THR A 213 11.95 -0.12 19.74
CA THR A 213 10.80 -0.87 20.30
C THR A 213 9.94 -1.36 19.16
N VAL A 214 9.82 -2.69 19.05
CA VAL A 214 8.96 -3.36 18.08
C VAL A 214 7.61 -3.64 18.72
N VAL A 215 6.53 -3.33 18.01
CA VAL A 215 5.15 -3.58 18.42
C VAL A 215 4.43 -4.35 17.32
N GLU A 216 3.88 -5.52 17.66
CA GLU A 216 3.02 -6.28 16.76
C GLU A 216 1.75 -5.46 16.45
N CYS A 217 1.30 -5.53 15.20
CA CYS A 217 0.03 -5.01 14.74
C CYS A 217 -0.88 -6.20 14.42
N ASN A 218 -1.36 -6.89 15.47
CA ASN A 218 -2.20 -8.06 15.34
C ASN A 218 -3.63 -7.80 15.83
N PRO A 219 -4.63 -7.75 14.92
CA PRO A 219 -6.03 -7.55 15.30
C PRO A 219 -6.67 -8.78 15.94
N ASP A 220 -6.08 -9.97 15.80
CA ASP A 220 -6.59 -11.22 16.38
C ASP A 220 -6.19 -11.40 17.87
N LYS A 221 -5.38 -10.48 18.40
CA LYS A 221 -4.96 -10.46 19.81
C LYS A 221 -5.38 -9.14 20.47
N PRO A 222 -5.72 -9.15 21.78
CA PRO A 222 -5.96 -7.91 22.50
C PRO A 222 -4.70 -7.03 22.55
N ALA A 223 -4.92 -5.73 22.73
CA ALA A 223 -3.83 -4.77 22.95
C ALA A 223 -3.02 -5.15 24.21
N SER A 224 -1.70 -4.99 24.13
CA SER A 224 -0.74 -5.31 25.19
C SER A 224 0.49 -4.40 25.13
N ALA A 225 1.49 -4.61 25.98
CA ALA A 225 2.75 -3.86 25.89
C ALA A 225 3.50 -4.04 24.55
N THR A 226 3.20 -5.12 23.80
CA THR A 226 3.90 -5.48 22.56
C THR A 226 2.96 -5.76 21.39
N ASN A 227 1.66 -5.49 21.52
CA ASN A 227 0.68 -5.66 20.45
C ASN A 227 -0.33 -4.51 20.45
N THR A 228 -0.59 -3.91 19.29
CA THR A 228 -1.54 -2.78 19.18
C THR A 228 -3.00 -3.22 19.26
N GLY A 229 -3.32 -4.46 18.89
CA GLY A 229 -4.70 -4.93 18.75
C GLY A 229 -5.39 -4.49 17.45
N PHE A 230 -4.65 -3.91 16.50
CA PHE A 230 -5.11 -3.64 15.13
C PHE A 230 -4.03 -4.03 14.11
N GLY A 231 -4.42 -4.31 12.86
CA GLY A 231 -3.50 -4.68 11.78
C GLY A 231 -3.19 -3.52 10.82
N LEU A 232 -2.19 -3.69 9.97
CA LEU A 232 -1.85 -2.74 8.89
C LEU A 232 -2.26 -3.35 7.55
N LYS A 233 -2.78 -2.55 6.62
CA LYS A 233 -3.20 -3.08 5.32
C LYS A 233 -2.04 -3.11 4.32
N ALA A 234 -1.66 -4.30 3.88
CA ALA A 234 -0.74 -4.49 2.74
C ALA A 234 -1.21 -3.80 1.44
N SER A 235 -2.51 -3.56 1.27
CA SER A 235 -3.07 -2.82 0.13
C SER A 235 -3.00 -1.29 0.29
N GLY A 236 -2.36 -0.79 1.34
CA GLY A 236 -2.20 0.64 1.62
C GLY A 236 -2.95 1.07 2.88
N ASP A 237 -2.28 1.85 3.71
CA ASP A 237 -2.77 2.29 5.01
C ASP A 237 -2.05 3.56 5.50
N ALA A 238 -2.35 3.96 6.73
CA ALA A 238 -1.56 4.93 7.47
C ALA A 238 -1.09 4.38 8.81
N LEU A 239 -0.07 5.03 9.38
CA LEU A 239 0.33 4.83 10.76
C LEU A 239 0.75 6.19 11.34
N TYR A 240 0.18 6.52 12.48
CA TYR A 240 0.36 7.78 13.19
C TYR A 240 0.81 7.51 14.61
N LEU A 241 1.76 8.32 15.06
CA LEU A 241 2.32 8.32 16.41
C LEU A 241 1.93 9.64 17.08
N TYR A 242 1.21 9.57 18.18
CA TYR A 242 0.72 10.73 18.93
C TYR A 242 1.34 10.76 20.32
N ASP A 243 1.58 11.97 20.84
CA ASP A 243 1.90 12.16 22.23
C ASP A 243 0.73 11.70 23.12
N SER A 244 0.97 11.52 24.41
CA SER A 244 -0.07 11.10 25.32
C SER A 244 -1.20 12.11 25.42
N GLN A 245 -2.42 11.63 25.68
CA GLN A 245 -3.57 12.50 25.89
C GLN A 245 -3.33 13.50 27.03
N ALA A 246 -2.64 13.07 28.09
CA ALA A 246 -2.24 13.91 29.21
C ALA A 246 -1.27 15.05 28.81
N ARG A 247 -0.51 14.88 27.73
CA ARG A 247 0.39 15.89 27.15
C ARG A 247 -0.20 16.60 25.93
N GLY A 248 -1.52 16.50 25.72
CA GLY A 248 -2.23 17.24 24.68
C GLY A 248 -2.35 16.52 23.34
N ALA A 249 -1.98 15.24 23.23
CA ALA A 249 -2.23 14.40 22.05
C ALA A 249 -1.66 14.94 20.73
N ALA A 250 -0.54 15.67 20.77
CA ALA A 250 0.09 16.20 19.56
C ALA A 250 0.56 15.06 18.63
N LEU A 251 0.40 15.21 17.32
CA LEU A 251 1.00 14.28 16.35
C LEU A 251 2.53 14.43 16.39
N LEU A 252 3.23 13.34 16.71
CA LEU A 252 4.70 13.28 16.79
C LEU A 252 5.30 12.86 15.44
N ASP A 253 4.73 11.83 14.82
CA ASP A 253 5.19 11.29 13.55
C ASP A 253 4.07 10.56 12.81
N GLY A 254 4.24 10.35 11.51
CA GLY A 254 3.28 9.58 10.74
C GLY A 254 3.78 9.21 9.36
N ILE A 255 3.14 8.20 8.79
CA ILE A 255 3.35 7.75 7.42
C ILE A 255 2.00 7.32 6.84
N VAL A 256 1.75 7.72 5.59
CA VAL A 256 0.72 7.11 4.74
C VAL A 256 1.46 6.35 3.64
N PHE A 257 1.08 5.10 3.41
CA PHE A 257 1.75 4.23 2.45
C PHE A 257 0.76 3.53 1.52
N GLY A 258 1.15 3.37 0.26
CA GLY A 258 0.43 2.60 -0.73
C GLY A 258 0.62 1.10 -0.54
N PHE A 259 0.41 0.31 -1.58
CA PHE A 259 0.52 -1.13 -1.42
C PHE A 259 1.96 -1.60 -1.20
N GLN A 260 2.11 -2.57 -0.29
CA GLN A 260 3.39 -3.12 0.10
C GLN A 260 3.66 -4.46 -0.60
N SER A 261 4.94 -4.78 -0.73
CA SER A 261 5.40 -6.09 -1.19
C SER A 261 5.62 -7.00 0.02
N PRO A 262 5.34 -8.30 -0.10
CA PRO A 262 5.58 -9.27 0.96
C PRO A 262 7.02 -9.27 1.44
N ASP A 263 7.19 -9.39 2.76
CA ASP A 263 8.49 -9.51 3.44
C ASP A 263 9.50 -8.40 3.13
N LEU A 264 9.06 -7.29 2.55
CA LEU A 264 9.83 -6.07 2.39
C LEU A 264 9.33 -5.05 3.42
N ALA A 265 10.17 -4.78 4.40
CA ALA A 265 9.88 -3.74 5.37
C ALA A 265 10.04 -2.37 4.71
N LEU A 266 9.26 -1.40 5.19
CA LEU A 266 9.41 -0.01 4.83
C LEU A 266 10.20 0.67 5.95
N GLY A 267 11.50 0.84 5.74
CA GLY A 267 12.42 1.45 6.70
C GLY A 267 12.68 2.91 6.40
N ARG A 268 12.84 3.72 7.45
CA ARG A 268 13.46 5.05 7.33
C ARG A 268 14.93 4.92 6.96
N THR A 269 15.35 5.63 5.93
CA THR A 269 16.77 5.62 5.53
C THR A 269 17.65 6.38 6.51
N PRO A 270 18.82 5.84 6.91
CA PRO A 270 19.81 6.56 7.72
C PRO A 270 20.45 7.77 7.01
N LEU A 271 20.34 7.85 5.67
CA LEU A 271 21.03 8.83 4.83
C LEU A 271 20.24 10.14 4.59
N ALA A 272 18.96 10.18 4.95
CA ALA A 272 18.15 11.40 4.90
C ALA A 272 16.92 11.26 5.82
N THR A 273 16.75 12.20 6.75
CA THR A 273 15.62 12.20 7.68
C THR A 273 14.28 12.25 6.95
N GLY A 274 13.45 11.24 7.16
CA GLY A 274 12.06 11.17 6.69
C GLY A 274 11.89 10.84 5.21
N VAL A 275 12.84 10.10 4.64
CA VAL A 275 12.66 9.30 3.41
C VAL A 275 12.43 7.84 3.81
N TRP A 276 11.40 7.23 3.24
CA TRP A 276 11.03 5.83 3.44
C TRP A 276 11.46 5.01 2.23
N TRP A 277 12.03 3.83 2.47
CA TRP A 277 12.54 2.98 1.41
C TRP A 277 12.43 1.49 1.78
N PRO A 278 12.21 0.57 0.81
CA PRO A 278 12.24 -0.86 1.08
C PRO A 278 13.56 -1.30 1.70
N SER A 279 13.47 -2.06 2.79
CA SER A 279 14.59 -2.60 3.55
C SER A 279 14.43 -4.10 3.80
N GLU A 280 15.54 -4.76 4.13
CA GLU A 280 15.44 -6.01 4.89
C GLU A 280 14.69 -5.74 6.20
N PRO A 281 13.79 -6.62 6.65
CA PRO A 281 13.15 -6.48 7.95
C PRO A 281 14.19 -6.55 9.09
N THR A 282 14.31 -5.49 9.90
CA THR A 282 15.35 -5.35 10.93
C THR A 282 14.81 -5.10 12.35
N PRO A 283 13.90 -5.93 12.88
CA PRO A 283 13.32 -5.70 14.21
C PRO A 283 14.38 -5.65 15.31
N GLY A 284 14.41 -4.54 16.04
CA GLY A 284 15.33 -4.23 17.13
C GLY A 284 16.69 -3.70 16.69
N ALA A 285 16.88 -3.38 15.41
CA ALA A 285 18.17 -3.04 14.83
C ALA A 285 18.10 -1.89 13.82
N ALA A 286 19.27 -1.41 13.38
CA ALA A 286 19.32 -0.37 12.36
C ALA A 286 18.85 -0.88 10.99
N ASN A 287 18.03 -0.07 10.31
CA ASN A 287 17.48 -0.36 8.99
C ASN A 287 18.55 -0.67 7.95
N LYS A 288 18.27 -1.68 7.12
CA LYS A 288 19.13 -2.09 6.00
C LYS A 288 18.42 -1.86 4.66
N PRO A 289 18.55 -0.65 4.06
CA PRO A 289 17.88 -0.33 2.81
C PRO A 289 18.37 -1.21 1.66
N LEU A 290 17.45 -1.67 0.82
CA LEU A 290 17.74 -2.46 -0.37
C LEU A 290 18.18 -1.55 -1.53
N SER A 291 18.91 -2.11 -2.50
CA SER A 291 19.23 -1.37 -3.73
C SER A 291 17.98 -1.24 -4.61
N PRO A 292 17.75 -0.09 -5.28
CA PRO A 292 16.64 0.08 -6.21
C PRO A 292 16.81 -0.76 -7.49
N GLY A 293 15.70 -1.28 -8.00
CA GLY A 293 15.60 -1.81 -9.35
C GLY A 293 15.42 -0.71 -10.41
N ASP A 294 15.66 -1.07 -11.66
CA ASP A 294 15.46 -0.19 -12.82
C ASP A 294 13.98 -0.13 -13.21
N SER A 295 13.32 1.00 -12.92
CA SER A 295 11.90 1.21 -13.19
C SER A 295 11.53 1.18 -14.68
N ALA A 296 12.47 1.44 -15.59
CA ALA A 296 12.23 1.36 -17.03
C ALA A 296 11.99 -0.08 -17.52
N LYS A 297 12.30 -1.08 -16.69
CA LYS A 297 12.09 -2.50 -17.00
C LYS A 297 10.72 -3.02 -16.58
N LEU A 298 9.91 -2.25 -15.86
CA LEU A 298 8.56 -2.68 -15.51
C LEU A 298 7.76 -3.03 -16.77
N ARG A 299 6.92 -4.06 -16.65
CA ARG A 299 6.05 -4.52 -17.74
C ARG A 299 4.63 -4.71 -17.24
N ILE A 300 3.66 -4.45 -18.10
CA ILE A 300 2.29 -4.96 -17.93
C ILE A 300 2.33 -6.42 -18.40
N ASN A 301 1.95 -7.35 -17.54
CA ASN A 301 2.30 -8.77 -17.70
C ASN A 301 1.10 -9.68 -17.97
N GLU A 302 -0.03 -9.47 -17.31
CA GLU A 302 -1.26 -10.25 -17.51
C GLU A 302 -2.47 -9.34 -17.27
N TRP A 303 -3.59 -9.58 -17.96
CA TRP A 303 -4.82 -8.80 -17.80
C TRP A 303 -6.08 -9.61 -18.08
N MET A 304 -7.16 -9.24 -17.39
CA MET A 304 -8.49 -9.84 -17.45
C MET A 304 -9.55 -8.73 -17.36
N ALA A 305 -10.16 -8.41 -18.48
CA ALA A 305 -11.24 -7.44 -18.67
C ALA A 305 -12.64 -8.10 -18.75
N ASN A 306 -12.73 -9.43 -18.58
CA ASN A 306 -14.00 -10.16 -18.58
C ASN A 306 -13.98 -11.36 -17.62
N PRO A 307 -13.77 -11.15 -16.32
CA PRO A 307 -13.65 -12.23 -15.35
C PRO A 307 -14.98 -13.01 -15.21
N GLN A 308 -14.88 -14.30 -14.86
CA GLN A 308 -16.08 -15.09 -14.52
C GLN A 308 -16.80 -14.53 -13.28
N LYS A 309 -16.00 -14.04 -12.31
CA LYS A 309 -16.42 -13.46 -11.05
C LYS A 309 -15.35 -12.45 -10.60
N GLY A 310 -15.79 -11.38 -9.96
CA GLY A 310 -14.91 -10.34 -9.43
C GLY A 310 -14.74 -9.18 -10.41
N ASP A 311 -13.79 -8.33 -10.08
CA ASP A 311 -13.47 -7.11 -10.81
C ASP A 311 -12.43 -7.38 -11.92
N ASP A 312 -12.39 -6.51 -12.91
CA ASP A 312 -11.34 -6.53 -13.94
C ASP A 312 -9.98 -6.25 -13.29
N TRP A 313 -8.90 -6.74 -13.89
CA TRP A 313 -7.57 -6.55 -13.33
C TRP A 313 -6.50 -6.63 -14.41
N PHE A 314 -5.34 -6.08 -14.07
CA PHE A 314 -4.09 -6.29 -14.80
C PHE A 314 -2.93 -6.42 -13.81
N GLU A 315 -1.79 -6.86 -14.31
CA GLU A 315 -0.63 -7.14 -13.50
C GLU A 315 0.58 -6.36 -13.98
N LEU A 316 1.35 -5.84 -13.03
CA LEU A 316 2.69 -5.33 -13.25
C LEU A 316 3.72 -6.41 -12.90
N HIS A 317 4.74 -6.55 -13.72
CA HIS A 317 5.89 -7.41 -13.51
C HIS A 317 7.18 -6.59 -13.41
N ASN A 318 8.00 -6.92 -12.41
CA ASN A 318 9.34 -6.40 -12.18
C ASN A 318 10.43 -7.44 -12.52
N PRO A 319 11.02 -7.39 -13.73
CA PRO A 319 12.11 -8.29 -14.11
C PRO A 319 13.49 -7.85 -13.60
N ALA A 320 13.60 -6.73 -12.87
CA ALA A 320 14.90 -6.20 -12.43
C ALA A 320 15.53 -7.04 -11.30
N GLY A 321 14.72 -7.78 -10.54
CA GLY A 321 15.18 -8.60 -9.40
C GLY A 321 15.36 -7.83 -8.10
N GLN A 322 15.60 -6.51 -8.15
CA GLN A 322 15.55 -5.59 -7.01
C GLN A 322 14.18 -4.89 -6.90
N PRO A 323 13.74 -4.45 -5.70
CA PRO A 323 12.46 -3.76 -5.54
C PRO A 323 12.41 -2.42 -6.28
N ILE A 324 11.24 -2.07 -6.80
CA ILE A 324 10.99 -0.81 -7.51
C ILE A 324 9.91 -0.02 -6.78
N ALA A 325 10.20 1.27 -6.55
CA ALA A 325 9.21 2.23 -6.06
C ALA A 325 8.24 2.62 -7.17
N LEU A 326 6.95 2.48 -6.90
CA LEU A 326 5.87 2.79 -7.81
C LEU A 326 5.11 4.08 -7.43
N GLY A 327 5.44 4.66 -6.28
CA GLY A 327 4.80 5.89 -5.82
C GLY A 327 4.91 7.02 -6.84
N GLY A 328 3.76 7.53 -7.28
CA GLY A 328 3.66 8.62 -8.23
C GLY A 328 3.72 8.25 -9.71
N PHE A 329 3.85 6.97 -10.05
CA PHE A 329 3.68 6.47 -11.41
C PHE A 329 2.23 6.62 -11.85
N PHE A 330 1.99 6.64 -13.17
CA PHE A 330 0.65 6.73 -13.72
C PHE A 330 0.24 5.44 -14.44
N LEU A 331 -1.04 5.11 -14.28
CA LEU A 331 -1.74 4.02 -14.96
C LEU A 331 -2.93 4.63 -15.72
N SER A 332 -3.18 4.17 -16.93
CA SER A 332 -4.33 4.63 -17.73
C SER A 332 -4.80 3.58 -18.72
N ASP A 333 -6.11 3.53 -18.95
CA ASP A 333 -6.77 2.82 -20.06
C ASP A 333 -7.11 3.73 -21.25
N ASP A 334 -6.86 5.04 -21.11
CA ASP A 334 -7.26 6.07 -22.07
C ASP A 334 -6.05 6.80 -22.65
N PRO A 335 -5.71 6.61 -23.94
CA PRO A 335 -4.58 7.28 -24.57
C PRO A 335 -4.77 8.80 -24.68
N ALA A 336 -6.01 9.31 -24.59
CA ALA A 336 -6.27 10.75 -24.52
C ALA A 336 -5.98 11.33 -23.13
N ASN A 337 -6.00 10.50 -22.09
CA ASN A 337 -5.74 10.85 -20.70
C ASN A 337 -4.63 9.97 -20.10
N PRO A 338 -3.37 10.15 -20.51
CA PRO A 338 -2.28 9.23 -20.19
C PRO A 338 -1.90 9.15 -18.70
N THR A 339 -2.40 10.07 -17.87
CA THR A 339 -2.10 10.17 -16.43
C THR A 339 -3.34 9.96 -15.56
N LEU A 340 -4.26 9.10 -15.99
CA LEU A 340 -5.61 8.95 -15.43
C LEU A 340 -5.63 8.53 -13.95
N HIS A 341 -4.75 7.61 -13.56
CA HIS A 341 -4.63 7.14 -12.18
C HIS A 341 -3.19 7.29 -11.70
N ARG A 342 -2.97 7.99 -10.59
CA ARG A 342 -1.65 8.15 -9.97
C ARG A 342 -1.49 7.20 -8.80
N LEU A 343 -0.46 6.35 -8.83
CA LEU A 343 -0.19 5.40 -7.76
C LEU A 343 0.19 6.11 -6.44
N PRO A 344 -0.35 5.67 -5.28
CA PRO A 344 -0.08 6.29 -3.99
C PRO A 344 1.40 6.28 -3.60
N ALA A 345 1.81 7.26 -2.79
CA ALA A 345 3.17 7.34 -2.27
C ALA A 345 3.54 6.07 -1.48
N HIS A 346 4.81 5.69 -1.53
CA HIS A 346 5.31 4.47 -0.87
C HIS A 346 4.63 3.17 -1.31
N SER A 347 4.07 3.11 -2.52
CA SER A 347 3.77 1.83 -3.19
C SER A 347 5.06 1.21 -3.74
N TYR A 348 5.21 -0.11 -3.59
CA TYR A 348 6.37 -0.85 -4.10
C TYR A 348 6.00 -2.19 -4.72
N ILE A 349 6.80 -2.61 -5.69
CA ILE A 349 6.80 -3.99 -6.21
C ILE A 349 8.13 -4.65 -5.86
N GLY A 350 8.06 -5.87 -5.34
CA GLY A 350 9.23 -6.66 -5.00
C GLY A 350 9.98 -7.13 -6.24
N GLY A 351 11.04 -7.89 -6.03
CA GLY A 351 11.74 -8.61 -7.09
C GLY A 351 11.68 -10.12 -6.88
N SER A 352 12.21 -10.88 -7.83
CA SER A 352 12.26 -12.34 -7.76
C SER A 352 10.88 -12.96 -7.50
N PHE A 353 10.68 -13.63 -6.37
CA PHE A 353 9.43 -14.30 -6.03
C PHE A 353 8.23 -13.33 -5.88
N PHE A 354 8.49 -12.07 -5.52
CA PHE A 354 7.45 -11.04 -5.34
C PHE A 354 7.47 -10.00 -6.47
N ALA A 355 7.92 -10.40 -7.65
CA ALA A 355 8.04 -9.55 -8.83
C ALA A 355 6.70 -9.20 -9.51
N TYR A 356 5.56 -9.67 -8.99
CA TYR A 356 4.27 -9.57 -9.65
C TYR A 356 3.27 -8.82 -8.77
N ARG A 357 2.56 -7.85 -9.36
CA ARG A 357 1.58 -7.04 -8.66
C ARG A 357 0.28 -6.95 -9.46
N LYS A 358 -0.76 -7.63 -8.96
CA LYS A 358 -2.13 -7.42 -9.40
C LYS A 358 -2.60 -6.01 -9.05
N ILE A 359 -3.24 -5.37 -10.00
CA ILE A 359 -3.95 -4.09 -9.92
C ILE A 359 -5.40 -4.31 -10.33
N ILE A 360 -6.33 -3.86 -9.52
CA ILE A 360 -7.78 -4.03 -9.72
C ILE A 360 -8.34 -2.82 -10.48
N ALA A 361 -8.89 -3.08 -11.65
CA ALA A 361 -9.48 -2.07 -12.54
C ALA A 361 -11.00 -2.05 -12.38
N ASP A 362 -11.47 -1.50 -11.27
CA ASP A 362 -12.90 -1.45 -10.92
C ASP A 362 -13.48 -0.03 -10.87
N GLY A 363 -12.67 1.00 -11.13
CA GLY A 363 -13.10 2.39 -11.02
C GLY A 363 -13.38 2.85 -9.59
N GLN A 364 -12.87 2.14 -8.57
CA GLN A 364 -13.16 2.40 -7.15
C GLN A 364 -11.85 2.53 -6.33
N PRO A 365 -11.04 3.57 -6.59
CA PRO A 365 -9.74 3.75 -5.94
C PRO A 365 -9.82 3.94 -4.42
N GLU A 366 -11.00 4.27 -3.88
CA GLU A 366 -11.24 4.35 -2.44
C GLU A 366 -11.22 3.00 -1.72
N ARG A 367 -11.29 1.87 -2.44
CA ARG A 367 -11.25 0.52 -1.85
C ARG A 367 -9.86 0.07 -1.41
N GLY A 368 -8.79 0.66 -1.95
CA GLY A 368 -7.41 0.33 -1.63
C GLY A 368 -6.43 0.93 -2.63
N ALA A 369 -5.14 0.99 -2.28
CA ALA A 369 -4.11 1.53 -3.17
C ALA A 369 -3.85 0.66 -4.41
N ASP A 370 -4.32 -0.58 -4.41
CA ASP A 370 -4.30 -1.53 -5.51
C ASP A 370 -5.52 -1.43 -6.44
N HIS A 371 -6.44 -0.50 -6.18
CA HIS A 371 -7.60 -0.19 -7.03
C HIS A 371 -7.36 1.07 -7.87
N VAL A 372 -7.65 1.01 -9.18
CA VAL A 372 -7.51 2.16 -10.08
C VAL A 372 -8.84 2.84 -10.39
N SER A 373 -8.77 4.09 -10.85
CA SER A 373 -9.94 4.95 -11.14
C SER A 373 -10.65 4.63 -12.46
N PHE A 374 -10.34 3.50 -13.09
CA PHE A 374 -10.92 3.08 -14.36
C PHE A 374 -11.24 1.58 -14.38
N LYS A 375 -12.01 1.15 -15.39
CA LYS A 375 -12.40 -0.24 -15.64
C LYS A 375 -11.95 -0.67 -17.02
N LEU A 376 -11.61 -1.95 -17.17
CA LEU A 376 -11.25 -2.46 -18.48
C LEU A 376 -12.49 -2.82 -19.32
N ARG A 377 -12.46 -2.48 -20.62
CA ARG A 377 -13.47 -2.82 -21.61
C ARG A 377 -13.17 -4.19 -22.22
N ALA A 378 -14.03 -5.16 -21.94
CA ALA A 378 -14.00 -6.49 -22.56
C ALA A 378 -13.99 -6.49 -24.11
N SER A 379 -14.36 -5.38 -24.77
CA SER A 379 -14.29 -5.22 -26.23
C SER A 379 -12.87 -4.96 -26.77
N GLY A 380 -11.92 -4.58 -25.90
CA GLY A 380 -10.56 -4.19 -26.24
C GLY A 380 -10.30 -2.70 -26.04
N GLU A 381 -9.07 -2.38 -25.60
CA GLU A 381 -8.50 -1.04 -25.39
C GLU A 381 -6.98 -1.16 -25.13
N SER A 382 -6.35 -0.08 -24.63
CA SER A 382 -4.94 -0.06 -24.20
C SER A 382 -4.81 0.03 -22.68
N ILE A 383 -3.71 -0.46 -22.10
CA ILE A 383 -3.29 -0.20 -20.72
C ILE A 383 -1.87 0.37 -20.80
N ALA A 384 -1.64 1.52 -20.18
CA ALA A 384 -0.35 2.21 -20.19
C ALA A 384 0.20 2.41 -18.78
N LEU A 385 1.51 2.21 -18.63
CA LEU A 385 2.32 2.50 -17.45
C LEU A 385 3.30 3.64 -17.76
N ARG A 386 3.30 4.68 -16.94
CA ARG A 386 4.19 5.84 -17.09
C ARG A 386 4.92 6.18 -15.80
N ASP A 387 6.11 6.73 -15.95
CA ASP A 387 6.91 7.24 -14.83
C ASP A 387 6.26 8.51 -14.21
N PRO A 388 6.75 9.00 -13.06
CA PRO A 388 6.22 10.21 -12.42
C PRO A 388 6.36 11.51 -13.25
N ASN A 389 7.19 11.51 -14.29
CA ASN A 389 7.33 12.64 -15.23
C ASN A 389 6.40 12.50 -16.46
N GLY A 390 5.63 11.42 -16.55
CA GLY A 390 4.71 11.12 -17.66
C GLY A 390 5.35 10.39 -18.84
N PHE A 391 6.63 9.98 -18.75
CA PHE A 391 7.27 9.19 -19.80
C PHE A 391 6.71 7.78 -19.84
N LEU A 392 6.47 7.26 -21.05
CA LEU A 392 5.97 5.91 -21.24
C LEU A 392 7.03 4.87 -20.85
N ILE A 393 6.63 3.89 -20.05
CA ILE A 393 7.46 2.73 -19.69
C ILE A 393 7.00 1.50 -20.46
N ASP A 394 5.70 1.20 -20.41
CA ASP A 394 5.10 0.08 -21.13
C ASP A 394 3.66 0.39 -21.51
N GLU A 395 3.20 -0.20 -22.62
CA GLU A 395 1.83 -0.14 -23.09
C GLU A 395 1.45 -1.45 -23.75
N VAL A 396 0.27 -1.95 -23.43
CA VAL A 396 -0.35 -3.09 -24.12
C VAL A 396 -1.65 -2.64 -24.75
N THR A 397 -1.97 -3.16 -25.93
CA THR A 397 -3.28 -2.99 -26.57
C THR A 397 -3.86 -4.37 -26.81
N PHE A 398 -5.08 -4.60 -26.33
CA PHE A 398 -5.75 -5.89 -26.44
C PHE A 398 -7.09 -5.75 -27.17
N ASN A 399 -7.51 -6.85 -27.80
CA ASN A 399 -8.79 -6.93 -28.50
C ASN A 399 -9.87 -7.52 -27.59
N ARG A 400 -11.04 -7.82 -28.14
CA ARG A 400 -12.13 -8.45 -27.39
C ARG A 400 -11.68 -9.69 -26.61
N GLN A 401 -11.84 -9.67 -25.29
CA GLN A 401 -11.53 -10.79 -24.41
C GLN A 401 -12.73 -11.73 -24.22
N SER A 402 -12.43 -13.03 -24.25
CA SER A 402 -13.37 -14.09 -23.89
C SER A 402 -13.61 -14.09 -22.38
N LYS A 403 -14.81 -14.50 -21.97
CA LYS A 403 -15.14 -14.59 -20.56
C LYS A 403 -14.22 -15.61 -19.86
N ALA A 404 -13.68 -15.22 -18.71
CA ALA A 404 -12.80 -16.05 -17.87
C ALA A 404 -11.46 -16.45 -18.52
N VAL A 405 -11.01 -15.71 -19.54
CA VAL A 405 -9.72 -15.97 -20.21
C VAL A 405 -8.86 -14.73 -20.07
N SER A 406 -7.77 -14.82 -19.30
CA SER A 406 -6.78 -13.74 -19.27
C SER A 406 -5.90 -13.79 -20.52
N GLU A 407 -5.25 -12.68 -20.80
CA GLU A 407 -4.21 -12.55 -21.81
C GLU A 407 -3.00 -11.91 -21.15
N GLY A 408 -1.80 -12.25 -21.60
CA GLY A 408 -0.58 -11.75 -20.98
C GLY A 408 0.66 -12.11 -21.77
N ARG A 409 1.80 -11.56 -21.34
CA ARG A 409 3.11 -11.79 -21.92
C ARG A 409 3.60 -13.19 -21.56
N PHE A 410 3.97 -14.00 -22.56
CA PHE A 410 4.58 -15.30 -22.31
C PHE A 410 5.82 -15.53 -23.18
N PRO A 411 7.01 -15.78 -22.59
CA PRO A 411 7.32 -15.72 -21.15
C PRO A 411 7.07 -14.32 -20.53
N ASP A 412 7.07 -14.23 -19.19
CA ASP A 412 6.80 -12.98 -18.47
C ASP A 412 7.68 -11.82 -18.97
N GLY A 413 7.05 -10.67 -19.23
CA GLY A 413 7.73 -9.48 -19.75
C GLY A 413 8.18 -9.54 -21.23
N ALA A 414 7.91 -10.62 -21.97
CA ALA A 414 8.22 -10.76 -23.40
C ALA A 414 7.26 -9.96 -24.30
N ASP A 415 7.63 -9.73 -25.56
CA ASP A 415 6.77 -9.03 -26.53
C ASP A 415 5.59 -9.88 -27.05
N ALA A 416 5.67 -11.21 -26.90
CA ALA A 416 4.63 -12.13 -27.35
C ALA A 416 3.52 -12.26 -26.30
N TYR A 417 2.26 -12.31 -26.78
CA TYR A 417 1.09 -12.53 -25.93
C TYR A 417 0.54 -13.95 -26.07
N ALA A 418 0.08 -14.50 -24.96
CA ALA A 418 -0.65 -15.76 -24.87
C ALA A 418 -1.98 -15.55 -24.14
N ARG A 419 -2.88 -16.53 -24.29
CA ARG A 419 -4.17 -16.57 -23.57
C ARG A 419 -4.15 -17.68 -22.55
N PHE A 420 -4.74 -17.43 -21.38
CA PHE A 420 -4.77 -18.35 -20.26
C PHE A 420 -6.24 -18.67 -19.89
N PRO A 421 -6.86 -19.67 -20.56
CA PRO A 421 -8.28 -19.99 -20.38
C PRO A 421 -8.61 -20.76 -19.09
N THR A 422 -7.64 -21.47 -18.51
CA THR A 422 -7.81 -22.29 -17.29
C THR A 422 -6.95 -21.81 -16.14
N LEU A 423 -5.76 -21.25 -16.42
CA LEU A 423 -4.78 -20.81 -15.44
C LEU A 423 -4.44 -19.33 -15.56
N GLY A 424 -5.36 -18.46 -15.14
CA GLY A 424 -4.97 -17.07 -14.85
C GLY A 424 -4.02 -17.04 -13.66
N THR A 425 -2.98 -16.22 -13.70
CA THR A 425 -1.87 -16.22 -12.73
C THR A 425 -1.72 -14.87 -11.99
N PRO A 426 -2.81 -14.26 -11.48
CA PRO A 426 -2.71 -12.96 -10.83
C PRO A 426 -1.78 -13.00 -9.60
N GLY A 427 -0.76 -12.15 -9.62
CA GLY A 427 0.27 -12.06 -8.59
C GLY A 427 1.36 -13.14 -8.70
N ALA A 428 1.48 -13.81 -9.85
CA ALA A 428 2.41 -14.92 -10.07
C ALA A 428 2.92 -14.96 -11.53
N PRO A 429 4.01 -15.69 -11.83
CA PRO A 429 4.47 -15.90 -13.20
C PRO A 429 3.39 -16.54 -14.09
N ASN A 430 3.32 -16.11 -15.35
CA ASN A 430 2.42 -16.69 -16.35
C ASN A 430 2.80 -18.14 -16.67
N ARG A 431 1.79 -19.01 -16.78
CA ARG A 431 1.98 -20.44 -17.10
C ARG A 431 0.97 -20.93 -18.13
N LEU A 432 1.40 -21.83 -19.01
CA LEU A 432 0.53 -22.46 -20.01
C LEU A 432 -0.08 -23.75 -19.47
N ASP A 433 -1.30 -24.02 -19.90
CA ASP A 433 -2.02 -25.29 -19.76
C ASP A 433 -2.68 -25.55 -21.12
N LEU A 434 -2.01 -26.34 -21.96
CA LEU A 434 -2.41 -26.55 -23.36
C LEU A 434 -3.58 -27.54 -23.48
N ASN A 435 -3.65 -28.51 -22.58
CA ASN A 435 -4.67 -29.57 -22.59
C ASN A 435 -5.93 -29.20 -21.78
N LEU A 436 -5.89 -28.08 -21.05
CA LEU A 436 -6.98 -27.52 -20.24
C LEU A 436 -7.38 -28.40 -19.05
N ASN A 437 -6.47 -29.24 -18.55
CA ASN A 437 -6.71 -30.15 -17.43
C ASN A 437 -6.51 -29.46 -16.05
N GLY A 438 -5.99 -28.22 -16.05
CA GLY A 438 -5.72 -27.43 -14.85
C GLY A 438 -4.33 -27.62 -14.24
N LEU A 439 -3.48 -28.44 -14.85
CA LEU A 439 -2.05 -28.54 -14.57
C LEU A 439 -1.26 -27.65 -15.54
N PRO A 440 -0.25 -26.91 -15.05
CA PRO A 440 0.68 -26.21 -15.92
C PRO A 440 1.59 -27.19 -16.69
N ASP A 441 1.78 -26.95 -17.99
CA ASP A 441 2.62 -27.80 -18.86
C ASP A 441 4.06 -27.93 -18.34
N ASP A 442 4.62 -26.86 -17.77
CA ASP A 442 5.96 -26.83 -17.22
C ASP A 442 6.06 -27.61 -15.89
N TRP A 443 4.98 -27.63 -15.10
CA TRP A 443 4.87 -28.49 -13.92
C TRP A 443 4.79 -29.96 -14.31
N GLU A 444 3.96 -30.30 -15.30
CA GLU A 444 3.80 -31.68 -15.80
C GLU A 444 5.14 -32.24 -16.28
N ASN A 445 5.86 -31.50 -17.13
CA ASN A 445 7.18 -31.89 -17.61
C ASN A 445 8.18 -32.11 -16.46
N ALA A 446 8.16 -31.24 -15.44
CA ALA A 446 9.09 -31.33 -14.31
C ALA A 446 8.86 -32.59 -13.44
N HIS A 447 7.64 -33.12 -13.42
CA HIS A 447 7.26 -34.30 -12.63
C HIS A 447 7.07 -35.56 -13.50
N GLY A 448 7.54 -35.54 -14.75
CA GLY A 448 7.49 -36.70 -15.63
C GLY A 448 6.09 -37.07 -16.16
N LEU A 449 5.14 -36.15 -16.07
CA LEU A 449 3.81 -36.25 -16.68
C LEU A 449 3.87 -35.77 -18.14
N LEU A 450 2.82 -36.07 -18.91
CA LEU A 450 2.72 -35.71 -20.33
C LEU A 450 1.79 -34.49 -20.49
N PRO A 451 2.27 -33.31 -20.91
CA PRO A 451 1.43 -32.12 -21.05
C PRO A 451 0.31 -32.21 -22.09
N ASP A 452 0.34 -33.21 -22.96
CA ASP A 452 -0.73 -33.47 -23.92
C ASP A 452 -1.77 -34.48 -23.43
N ASP A 453 -1.60 -35.05 -22.23
CA ASP A 453 -2.54 -35.98 -21.62
C ASP A 453 -3.64 -35.23 -20.84
N PRO A 454 -4.89 -35.18 -21.35
CA PRO A 454 -5.98 -34.47 -20.69
C PRO A 454 -6.41 -35.11 -19.36
N ASP A 455 -6.06 -36.38 -19.12
CA ASP A 455 -6.45 -37.10 -17.92
C ASP A 455 -5.36 -37.06 -16.84
N ALA A 456 -4.16 -36.52 -17.12
CA ALA A 456 -3.03 -36.48 -16.20
C ALA A 456 -3.39 -35.85 -14.86
N ALA A 457 -4.21 -34.79 -14.85
CA ALA A 457 -4.70 -34.12 -13.63
C ALA A 457 -5.47 -35.04 -12.66
N LEU A 458 -6.13 -36.09 -13.17
CA LEU A 458 -7.01 -36.98 -12.40
C LEU A 458 -6.32 -38.24 -11.88
N LEU A 459 -5.10 -38.52 -12.35
CA LEU A 459 -4.33 -39.70 -11.94
C LEU A 459 -3.74 -39.50 -10.54
N ASP A 460 -3.63 -40.60 -9.80
CA ASP A 460 -2.88 -40.73 -8.55
C ASP A 460 -1.65 -41.58 -8.90
N THR A 461 -0.55 -40.90 -9.21
CA THR A 461 0.60 -41.51 -9.91
C THR A 461 1.46 -42.37 -8.98
N ASP A 462 1.55 -42.01 -7.71
CA ASP A 462 2.33 -42.71 -6.68
C ASP A 462 1.47 -43.57 -5.72
N GLY A 463 0.14 -43.42 -5.77
CA GLY A 463 -0.81 -44.25 -5.02
C GLY A 463 -1.01 -43.80 -3.57
N ASP A 464 -0.67 -42.55 -3.23
CA ASP A 464 -0.83 -42.00 -1.89
C ASP A 464 -2.28 -41.54 -1.57
N GLY A 465 -3.15 -41.51 -2.59
CA GLY A 465 -4.55 -41.12 -2.50
C GLY A 465 -4.82 -39.66 -2.92
N LEU A 466 -3.80 -38.91 -3.35
CA LEU A 466 -3.94 -37.59 -3.96
C LEU A 466 -3.85 -37.70 -5.48
N THR A 467 -4.71 -36.96 -6.18
CA THR A 467 -4.55 -36.80 -7.63
C THR A 467 -3.40 -35.82 -7.91
N ASN A 468 -2.72 -35.94 -9.05
CA ASN A 468 -1.68 -35.02 -9.51
C ASN A 468 -2.12 -33.54 -9.41
N LEU A 469 -3.40 -33.21 -9.69
CA LEU A 469 -3.93 -31.87 -9.52
C LEU A 469 -3.98 -31.40 -8.05
N ALA A 470 -4.34 -32.30 -7.14
CA ALA A 470 -4.35 -32.01 -5.71
C ALA A 470 -2.93 -31.74 -5.20
N GLU A 471 -1.96 -32.49 -5.72
CA GLU A 471 -0.54 -32.34 -5.39
C GLU A 471 0.07 -31.06 -5.96
N TYR A 472 -0.27 -30.70 -7.20
CA TYR A 472 0.09 -29.39 -7.75
C TYR A 472 -0.36 -28.25 -6.83
N PHE A 473 -1.60 -28.29 -6.34
CA PHE A 473 -2.09 -27.30 -5.39
C PHE A 473 -1.43 -27.40 -4.01
N ALA A 474 -1.08 -28.61 -3.56
CA ALA A 474 -0.40 -28.84 -2.27
C ALA A 474 1.10 -28.49 -2.30
N GLY A 475 1.69 -28.42 -3.49
CA GLY A 475 3.13 -28.27 -3.71
C GLY A 475 3.93 -29.56 -3.46
N THR A 476 3.26 -30.71 -3.51
CA THR A 476 3.84 -32.04 -3.30
C THR A 476 4.28 -32.67 -4.63
N ASP A 477 4.94 -33.83 -4.56
CA ASP A 477 5.57 -34.48 -5.72
C ASP A 477 4.77 -35.73 -6.11
N PRO A 478 4.10 -35.75 -7.28
CA PRO A 478 3.27 -36.87 -7.71
C PRO A 478 4.01 -38.16 -8.05
N ALA A 479 5.33 -38.14 -8.00
CA ALA A 479 6.13 -39.35 -8.14
C ALA A 479 6.60 -39.94 -6.80
N ASP A 480 6.27 -39.31 -5.66
CA ASP A 480 6.74 -39.70 -4.34
C ASP A 480 5.64 -39.67 -3.28
N GLY A 481 5.05 -40.83 -2.98
CA GLY A 481 3.97 -40.94 -1.99
C GLY A 481 4.40 -40.66 -0.53
N ALA A 482 5.67 -40.34 -0.28
CA ALA A 482 6.11 -39.76 0.98
C ALA A 482 5.98 -38.22 1.02
N SER A 483 5.84 -37.56 -0.13
CA SER A 483 5.62 -36.13 -0.30
C SER A 483 4.13 -35.81 -0.18
N HIS A 484 3.67 -35.42 1.01
CA HIS A 484 2.25 -35.17 1.24
C HIS A 484 2.01 -33.98 2.19
N LEU A 485 0.85 -33.34 2.05
CA LEU A 485 0.43 -32.27 2.96
C LEU A 485 -0.28 -32.86 4.18
N ALA A 486 0.41 -32.93 5.32
CA ALA A 486 -0.17 -33.40 6.59
C ALA A 486 0.15 -32.47 7.77
N LEU A 487 -0.66 -32.60 8.82
CA LEU A 487 -0.33 -32.08 10.14
C LEU A 487 0.70 -33.02 10.79
N GLU A 488 1.89 -32.48 11.02
CA GLU A 488 3.10 -33.20 11.44
C GLU A 488 3.19 -33.28 12.97
N SER A 489 2.78 -32.22 13.65
CA SER A 489 2.67 -32.23 15.11
C SER A 489 1.51 -31.36 15.61
N ILE A 490 0.90 -31.79 16.71
CA ILE A 490 -0.11 -31.03 17.45
C ILE A 490 0.32 -31.01 18.91
N THR A 491 0.66 -29.83 19.42
CA THR A 491 1.12 -29.64 20.80
C THR A 491 0.16 -28.73 21.55
N VAL A 492 -0.26 -29.11 22.75
CA VAL A 492 -1.12 -28.27 23.61
C VAL A 492 -0.30 -27.72 24.76
N THR A 493 -0.24 -26.39 24.89
CA THR A 493 0.46 -25.68 25.97
C THR A 493 -0.48 -24.66 26.61
N GLY A 494 -0.95 -24.94 27.82
CA GLY A 494 -2.00 -24.13 28.45
C GLY A 494 -3.26 -24.09 27.58
N ASP A 495 -3.74 -22.88 27.29
CA ASP A 495 -4.90 -22.63 26.43
C ASP A 495 -4.52 -22.48 24.93
N THR A 496 -3.30 -22.86 24.52
CA THR A 496 -2.85 -22.74 23.14
C THR A 496 -2.60 -24.11 22.51
N VAL A 497 -3.19 -24.37 21.35
CA VAL A 497 -2.87 -25.53 20.51
C VAL A 497 -1.97 -25.07 19.38
N LEU A 498 -0.81 -25.69 19.24
CA LEU A 498 0.18 -25.39 18.21
C LEU A 498 0.21 -26.52 17.19
N LEU A 499 -0.12 -26.21 15.94
CA LEU A 499 -0.17 -27.17 14.84
C LEU A 499 0.98 -26.93 13.87
N GLU A 500 1.75 -27.96 13.59
CA GLU A 500 2.89 -27.92 12.67
C GLU A 500 2.60 -28.69 11.38
N PHE A 501 3.04 -28.16 10.25
CA PHE A 501 3.03 -28.84 8.95
C PHE A 501 4.13 -28.29 8.05
N MET A 502 4.48 -29.03 6.99
CA MET A 502 5.36 -28.53 5.93
C MET A 502 4.59 -27.57 5.02
N ALA A 503 4.92 -26.27 5.07
CA ALA A 503 4.39 -25.31 4.11
C ALA A 503 5.31 -25.23 2.90
N HIS A 504 4.74 -25.19 1.70
CA HIS A 504 5.46 -25.07 0.44
C HIS A 504 5.48 -23.62 -0.04
N ALA A 505 6.57 -23.22 -0.71
CA ALA A 505 6.73 -21.89 -1.27
C ALA A 505 5.56 -21.54 -2.22
N GLY A 506 5.07 -20.31 -2.16
CA GLY A 506 4.00 -19.81 -3.01
C GLY A 506 2.58 -20.28 -2.69
N ILE A 507 2.41 -21.16 -1.71
CA ILE A 507 1.10 -21.70 -1.36
C ILE A 507 0.58 -21.04 -0.10
N ALA A 508 -0.66 -20.57 -0.17
CA ALA A 508 -1.40 -20.06 0.98
C ALA A 508 -2.19 -21.20 1.63
N TYR A 509 -2.25 -21.20 2.95
CA TYR A 509 -2.94 -22.23 3.74
C TYR A 509 -3.97 -21.60 4.69
N ARG A 510 -5.02 -22.36 5.02
CA ARG A 510 -5.88 -22.11 6.18
C ARG A 510 -5.77 -23.27 7.13
N LEU A 511 -5.56 -22.93 8.40
CA LEU A 511 -5.88 -23.83 9.49
C LEU A 511 -7.36 -23.69 9.79
N GLN A 512 -8.08 -24.82 9.70
CA GLN A 512 -9.48 -24.87 10.03
C GLN A 512 -9.72 -25.80 11.21
N ALA A 513 -10.69 -25.43 12.04
CA ALA A 513 -11.10 -26.26 13.15
C ALA A 513 -12.62 -26.40 13.26
N ARG A 514 -13.04 -27.44 13.97
CA ARG A 514 -14.43 -27.68 14.38
C ARG A 514 -14.46 -28.54 15.65
N ASP A 515 -15.59 -28.50 16.34
CA ASP A 515 -15.73 -29.15 17.66
C ASP A 515 -16.21 -30.61 17.57
N ASP A 516 -16.77 -31.01 16.42
CA ASP A 516 -17.31 -32.35 16.19
C ASP A 516 -16.88 -32.83 14.80
N LEU A 517 -16.38 -34.06 14.70
CA LEU A 517 -15.88 -34.62 13.44
C LEU A 517 -17.01 -34.97 12.44
N ALA A 518 -18.25 -35.16 12.90
CA ALA A 518 -19.39 -35.49 12.06
C ALA A 518 -20.31 -34.29 11.78
N LYS A 519 -20.29 -33.25 12.62
CA LYS A 519 -21.26 -32.14 12.59
C LYS A 519 -20.58 -30.76 12.65
N GLY A 520 -21.30 -29.72 12.22
CA GLY A 520 -20.83 -28.34 12.25
C GLY A 520 -20.00 -27.94 11.04
N LYS A 521 -19.70 -26.64 10.94
CA LYS A 521 -18.89 -26.07 9.85
C LYS A 521 -17.43 -25.99 10.29
N TRP A 522 -16.53 -26.30 9.37
CA TRP A 522 -15.12 -25.92 9.52
C TRP A 522 -15.02 -24.40 9.54
N SER A 523 -14.39 -23.86 10.58
CA SER A 523 -14.12 -22.43 10.74
C SER A 523 -12.63 -22.18 10.58
N THR A 524 -12.25 -21.08 9.93
CA THR A 524 -10.84 -20.69 9.84
C THR A 524 -10.37 -20.15 11.19
N VAL A 525 -9.31 -20.74 11.73
CA VAL A 525 -8.72 -20.39 13.03
C VAL A 525 -7.27 -19.95 12.91
N GLY A 526 -6.67 -20.14 11.74
CA GLY A 526 -5.36 -19.60 11.37
C GLY A 526 -5.22 -19.48 9.86
N ARG A 527 -4.33 -18.61 9.42
CA ARG A 527 -3.99 -18.41 8.00
C ARG A 527 -2.48 -18.35 7.87
N LEU A 528 -2.00 -18.83 6.73
CA LEU A 528 -0.63 -18.66 6.29
C LEU A 528 -0.66 -18.13 4.86
N GLU A 529 -0.11 -16.95 4.64
CA GLU A 529 0.01 -16.37 3.30
C GLU A 529 1.23 -16.95 2.55
N PRO A 530 1.29 -16.86 1.21
CA PRO A 530 2.35 -17.47 0.40
C PRO A 530 3.75 -17.01 0.79
N ARG A 531 4.67 -17.95 0.99
CA ARG A 531 6.05 -17.69 1.43
C ARG A 531 7.04 -17.91 0.29
N PRO A 532 8.22 -17.26 0.30
CA PRO A 532 9.21 -17.45 -0.75
C PRO A 532 9.98 -18.77 -0.61
N THR A 533 9.87 -19.46 0.53
CA THR A 533 10.60 -20.69 0.84
C THR A 533 9.69 -21.72 1.51
N SER A 534 9.87 -22.99 1.16
CA SER A 534 9.25 -24.11 1.87
C SER A 534 9.89 -24.33 3.24
N GLY A 535 9.12 -24.86 4.20
CA GLY A 535 9.62 -25.23 5.52
C GLY A 535 8.50 -25.51 6.52
N PHE A 536 8.86 -26.14 7.64
CA PHE A 536 7.93 -26.36 8.73
C PHE A 536 7.46 -25.03 9.33
N VAL A 537 6.15 -24.92 9.50
CA VAL A 537 5.47 -23.77 10.09
C VAL A 537 4.64 -24.22 11.27
N LYS A 538 4.42 -23.33 12.24
CA LYS A 538 3.57 -23.59 13.39
C LYS A 538 2.45 -22.57 13.45
N LEU A 539 1.20 -23.03 13.38
CA LEU A 539 0.02 -22.18 13.53
C LEU A 539 -0.61 -22.42 14.91
N PRO A 540 -0.67 -21.40 15.79
CA PRO A 540 -1.35 -21.47 17.07
C PRO A 540 -2.85 -21.19 16.93
N GLU A 541 -3.66 -21.91 17.69
CA GLU A 541 -5.05 -21.56 18.02
C GLU A 541 -5.15 -21.36 19.54
N PHE A 542 -5.75 -20.23 19.97
CA PHE A 542 -6.07 -19.99 21.38
C PHE A 542 -7.48 -20.50 21.70
N LEU A 543 -7.59 -21.37 22.69
CA LEU A 543 -8.82 -22.00 23.16
C LEU A 543 -9.14 -21.52 24.58
N PRO A 544 -9.96 -20.46 24.76
CA PRO A 544 -10.45 -20.10 26.10
C PRO A 544 -11.29 -21.25 26.65
N GLY A 545 -10.95 -21.75 27.85
CA GLY A 545 -11.29 -23.09 28.33
C GLY A 545 -12.76 -23.57 28.28
N SER A 546 -12.92 -24.89 28.44
CA SER A 546 -14.12 -25.78 28.45
C SER A 546 -14.38 -26.64 27.20
N GLN A 547 -13.60 -26.53 26.13
CA GLN A 547 -13.77 -27.37 24.93
C GLN A 547 -13.22 -28.80 25.15
N GLN A 548 -14.08 -29.82 25.00
CA GLN A 548 -13.72 -31.23 25.26
C GLN A 548 -13.09 -31.95 24.06
N ALA A 549 -13.36 -31.51 22.83
CA ALA A 549 -12.74 -32.04 21.61
C ALA A 549 -12.64 -30.94 20.54
N ARG A 550 -11.53 -30.93 19.80
CA ARG A 550 -11.24 -30.01 18.70
C ARG A 550 -10.56 -30.78 17.58
N TYR A 551 -11.08 -30.67 16.37
CA TYR A 551 -10.55 -31.33 15.17
C TYR A 551 -9.99 -30.29 14.22
N TYR A 552 -8.88 -30.60 13.57
CA TYR A 552 -8.16 -29.69 12.71
C TYR A 552 -7.99 -30.27 11.31
N ARG A 553 -7.90 -29.37 10.33
CA ARG A 553 -7.36 -29.68 9.00
C ARG A 553 -6.60 -28.48 8.46
N VAL A 554 -5.58 -28.75 7.66
CA VAL A 554 -4.94 -27.75 6.81
C VAL A 554 -5.60 -27.80 5.44
N GLU A 555 -5.87 -26.63 4.87
CA GLU A 555 -6.50 -26.49 3.56
C GLU A 555 -5.66 -25.54 2.72
N VAL A 556 -5.28 -25.98 1.51
CA VAL A 556 -4.70 -25.10 0.50
C VAL A 556 -5.74 -24.08 0.06
N ARG A 557 -5.36 -22.81 0.03
CA ARG A 557 -6.16 -21.76 -0.58
C ARG A 557 -5.78 -21.66 -2.04
N LYS A 558 -6.77 -21.79 -2.93
CA LYS A 558 -6.59 -21.38 -4.32
C LYS A 558 -6.25 -19.88 -4.35
N PRO A 559 -5.27 -19.46 -5.19
CA PRO A 559 -4.90 -18.05 -5.37
C PRO A 559 -6.07 -17.13 -5.68
#